data_AF-Q35733-F1
#
_entry.id   AF-Q35733-F1
#
_cell.length_a   1.000
_cell.length_b   1.000
_cell.length_c   1.000
_cell.angle_alpha   90.00
_cell.angle_beta   90.00
_cell.angle_gamma   90.00
#
_symmetry.space_group_name_H-M   'P 1'
#
loop_
_entity.id
_entity.type
_entity.pdbx_description
1 polymer ?
#
loop_
_entity_poly.entity_id
_entity_poly.type
_entity_poly.pdbx_seq_one_letter_code
_entity_poly.pdbx_strand_id
1 'polypeptide(L)' 'MLNYMFILSLLFLTGCLGLALKPSPIYGGFGLIVSGCIGCLMVLGFGGSFLGLMVFLIYLGGMLVVFGYTTAMATEEYP' A
#
# COMPACT_ATOMS: atom_id res chain seq x y z
N MET A 1 12.45 -11.03 -16.80
CA MET A 1 12.14 -11.37 -15.39
C MET A 1 12.79 -10.41 -14.40
N LEU A 2 14.11 -10.30 -14.37
CA LEU A 2 14.82 -9.41 -13.43
C LEU A 2 14.41 -7.92 -13.52
N ASN A 3 14.28 -7.38 -14.74
CA ASN A 3 13.83 -5.99 -14.92
C ASN A 3 12.41 -5.72 -14.42
N TYR A 4 11.50 -6.70 -14.53
CA TYR A 4 10.12 -6.53 -14.09
C TYR A 4 10.05 -6.43 -12.56
N MET A 5 10.74 -7.32 -11.86
CA MET A 5 10.83 -7.30 -10.39
C MET A 5 11.53 -6.04 -9.87
N PHE A 6 12.54 -5.55 -10.60
CA PHE A 6 13.23 -4.30 -10.27
C PHE A 6 12.34 -3.07 -10.45
N ILE A 7 11.49 -3.03 -11.49
CA ILE A 7 10.53 -1.95 -11.68
C ILE A 7 9.47 -1.96 -10.57
N LEU A 8 8.97 -3.14 -10.18
CA LEU A 8 8.02 -3.29 -9.07
C LEU A 8 8.61 -2.82 -7.74
N SER A 9 9.86 -3.15 -7.43
CA SER A 9 10.49 -2.70 -6.19
C SER A 9 10.70 -1.18 -6.15
N LEU A 10 11.02 -0.56 -7.30
CA LEU A 10 11.12 0.88 -7.43
C LEU A 10 9.77 1.58 -7.22
N LEU A 11 8.69 1.05 -7.81
CA LEU A 11 7.32 1.51 -7.61
C LEU A 11 6.85 1.34 -6.16
N PHE A 12 7.26 0.26 -5.51
CA PHE A 12 6.99 0.05 -4.08
C PHE A 12 7.70 1.12 -3.24
N LEU A 13 8.97 1.41 -3.55
CA LEU A 13 9.75 2.45 -2.85
C LEU A 13 9.14 3.83 -2.99
N THR A 14 8.69 4.22 -4.19
CA THR A 14 8.04 5.52 -4.40
C THR A 14 6.72 5.63 -3.63
N GLY A 15 5.96 4.54 -3.54
CA GLY A 15 4.80 4.43 -2.67
C GLY A 15 5.15 4.66 -1.20
N CYS A 16 6.19 4.00 -0.68
CA CYS A 16 6.67 4.20 0.70
C CYS A 16 7.18 5.61 0.97
N LEU A 17 7.87 6.22 0.00
CA LEU A 17 8.32 7.61 0.08
C LEU A 17 7.12 8.56 0.18
N GLY A 18 6.08 8.34 -0.63
CA GLY A 18 4.83 9.10 -0.55
C GLY A 18 4.19 9.07 0.84
N LEU A 19 4.27 7.93 1.54
CA LEU A 19 3.79 7.78 2.92
C LEU A 19 4.65 8.52 3.94
N ALA A 20 5.97 8.47 3.77
CA ALA A 20 6.92 9.12 4.67
C ALA A 20 6.83 10.65 4.61
N LEU A 21 6.42 11.21 3.48
CA LEU A 21 6.30 12.65 3.26
C LEU A 21 5.13 13.31 4.01
N LYS A 22 4.28 12.54 4.71
CA LYS A 22 3.14 13.02 5.50
C LYS A 22 2.21 14.01 4.76
N PRO A 23 1.72 13.70 3.53
CA PRO A 23 0.83 14.58 2.78
C PRO A 23 -0.62 14.58 3.28
N SER A 24 -0.86 14.36 4.58
CA SER A 24 -2.13 14.06 5.25
C SER A 24 -2.64 12.61 5.17
N PRO A 25 -3.45 12.16 6.15
CA PRO A 25 -3.80 10.75 6.31
C PRO A 25 -4.60 10.19 5.13
N ILE A 26 -5.38 11.01 4.42
CA ILE A 26 -6.20 10.56 3.28
C ILE A 26 -5.31 10.17 2.10
N TYR A 27 -4.35 11.02 1.74
CA TYR A 27 -3.38 10.71 0.69
C TYR A 27 -2.42 9.58 1.11
N GLY A 28 -2.12 9.49 2.40
CA GLY A 28 -1.42 8.34 2.97
C GLY A 28 -2.17 7.03 2.73
N GLY A 29 -3.48 7.00 2.97
CA GLY A 29 -4.33 5.83 2.70
C GLY A 29 -4.27 5.39 1.24
N PHE A 30 -4.34 6.35 0.30
CA PHE A 30 -4.23 6.06 -1.13
C PHE A 30 -2.84 5.48 -1.50
N GLY A 31 -1.77 6.05 -0.96
CA GLY A 31 -0.40 5.54 -1.14
C GLY A 31 -0.20 4.12 -0.59
N LEU A 32 -0.82 3.80 0.56
CA LEU A 32 -0.80 2.46 1.16
C LEU A 32 -1.51 1.44 0.28
N ILE A 33 -2.63 1.81 -0.36
CA ILE A 33 -3.36 0.91 -1.27
C ILE A 33 -2.49 0.57 -2.48
N VAL A 34 -1.91 1.60 -3.12
CA VAL A 34 -1.08 1.42 -4.33
C VAL A 34 0.17 0.58 -4.00
N SER A 35 0.91 0.94 -2.94
CA SER A 35 2.09 0.18 -2.50
C SER A 35 1.75 -1.25 -2.06
N GLY A 36 0.62 -1.46 -1.37
CA GLY A 36 0.15 -2.79 -0.97
C GLY A 36 -0.16 -3.70 -2.16
N CYS A 37 -0.83 -3.19 -3.20
CA CYS A 37 -1.08 -3.91 -4.44
C CYS A 37 0.21 -4.31 -5.16
N ILE A 38 1.17 -3.38 -5.28
CA ILE A 38 2.48 -3.64 -5.89
C ILE A 38 3.25 -4.68 -5.08
N GLY A 39 3.24 -4.60 -3.75
CA GLY A 39 3.85 -5.58 -2.87
C GLY A 39 3.27 -6.98 -3.05
N CYS A 40 1.93 -7.10 -3.19
CA CYS A 40 1.27 -8.37 -3.46
C CYS A 40 1.73 -8.96 -4.81
N LEU A 41 1.75 -8.17 -5.87
CA LEU A 41 2.24 -8.60 -7.19
C LEU A 41 3.71 -9.07 -7.14
N MET A 42 4.54 -8.43 -6.33
CA MET A 42 5.94 -8.83 -6.13
C MET A 42 6.03 -10.21 -5.46
N VAL A 43 5.24 -10.47 -4.41
CA VAL A 43 5.21 -11.77 -3.72
C VAL A 43 4.65 -12.88 -4.63
N LEU A 44 3.64 -12.56 -5.45
CA LEU A 44 3.12 -13.47 -6.49
C LEU A 44 4.20 -13.84 -7.52
N GLY A 45 5.04 -12.86 -7.91
CA GLY A 45 6.15 -13.06 -8.86
C GLY A 45 7.24 -14.02 -8.36
N PHE A 46 7.42 -14.16 -7.05
CA PHE A 46 8.34 -15.13 -6.44
C PHE A 46 7.69 -16.50 -6.17
N GLY A 47 6.44 -16.72 -6.58
CA GLY A 47 5.72 -17.98 -6.37
C GLY A 47 4.98 -18.09 -5.02
N GLY A 48 4.99 -17.03 -4.21
CA GLY A 48 4.32 -16.97 -2.91
C GLY A 48 2.82 -16.67 -3.00
N SER A 49 2.05 -17.44 -3.76
CA SER A 49 0.63 -17.16 -4.04
C SER A 49 -0.23 -16.99 -2.79
N PHE A 50 -0.09 -17.91 -1.83
CA PHE A 50 -0.83 -17.87 -0.57
C PHE A 50 -0.44 -16.67 0.31
N LEU A 51 0.86 -16.39 0.42
CA LEU A 51 1.37 -15.25 1.19
C LEU A 51 0.92 -13.91 0.59
N GLY A 52 0.94 -13.78 -0.74
CA GLY A 52 0.47 -12.57 -1.42
C GLY A 52 -1.02 -12.31 -1.18
N LEU A 53 -1.86 -13.36 -1.21
CA LEU A 53 -3.29 -13.25 -0.92
C LEU A 53 -3.57 -12.90 0.55
N MET A 54 -2.80 -13.45 1.49
CA MET A 54 -2.92 -13.11 2.91
C MET A 54 -2.61 -11.63 3.16
N VAL A 55 -1.53 -11.11 2.55
CA VAL A 55 -1.20 -9.67 2.63
C VAL A 55 -2.30 -8.83 2.00
N PHE A 56 -2.81 -9.22 0.82
CA PHE A 56 -3.91 -8.51 0.16
C PHE A 56 -5.15 -8.41 1.07
N LEU A 57 -5.59 -9.52 1.64
CA LEU A 57 -6.80 -9.57 2.47
C LEU A 57 -6.64 -8.86 3.81
N ILE A 58 -5.53 -9.10 4.53
CA ILE A 58 -5.34 -8.55 5.88
C ILE A 58 -4.96 -7.07 5.82
N TYR A 59 -4.07 -6.70 4.89
CA TYR A 59 -3.55 -5.33 4.79
C TYR A 59 -4.53 -4.40 4.10
N LEU A 60 -4.93 -4.71 2.86
CA LEU A 60 -5.85 -3.87 2.09
C LEU A 60 -7.29 -4.00 2.58
N GLY A 61 -7.72 -5.21 2.94
CA GLY A 61 -9.09 -5.44 3.42
C GLY A 61 -9.30 -5.07 4.89
N GLY A 62 -8.35 -5.42 5.77
CA GLY A 62 -8.50 -5.22 7.21
C GLY A 62 -7.99 -3.85 7.68
N MET A 63 -6.68 -3.65 7.62
CA MET A 63 -6.04 -2.50 8.26
C MET A 63 -6.36 -1.17 7.56
N LEU A 64 -6.48 -1.18 6.23
CA LEU A 64 -6.78 0.03 5.47
C LEU A 64 -8.20 0.56 5.68
N VAL A 65 -9.17 -0.32 5.93
CA VAL A 65 -10.54 0.07 6.25
C VAL A 65 -10.59 0.79 7.59
N VAL A 66 -9.97 0.22 8.63
CA VAL A 66 -9.87 0.86 9.96
C VAL A 66 -9.12 2.18 9.85
N PHE A 67 -8.04 2.22 9.09
CA PHE A 67 -7.30 3.46 8.83
C PHE A 67 -8.21 4.53 8.22
N GLY A 68 -8.95 4.21 7.15
CA GLY A 68 -9.92 5.11 6.51
C GLY A 68 -11.03 5.61 7.46
N TYR A 69 -11.51 4.78 8.37
CA TYR A 69 -12.47 5.21 9.40
C TYR A 69 -11.85 6.21 10.38
N THR A 70 -10.62 5.96 10.82
CA THR A 70 -9.93 6.88 11.74
C THR A 70 -9.53 8.19 11.06
N THR A 71 -9.19 8.17 9.76
CA THR A 71 -8.90 9.40 9.02
C THR A 71 -10.16 10.24 8.84
N ALA A 72 -11.33 9.62 8.61
CA ALA A 72 -12.62 10.30 8.55
C ALA A 72 -13.00 11.01 9.86
N MET A 73 -12.62 10.45 11.01
CA MET A 73 -12.85 11.05 12.34
C MET A 73 -11.88 12.19 12.65
N ALA A 74 -10.72 12.22 11.98
CA ALA A 74 -9.66 13.21 12.16
C ALA A 74 -9.59 14.23 11.00
N THR A 75 -10.63 14.32 10.16
CA THR A 75 -10.64 15.26 9.04
C THR A 75 -10.73 16.69 9.54
N GLU A 76 -9.66 17.44 9.34
CA GLU A 76 -9.61 18.90 9.44
C GLU A 76 -10.11 19.56 8.14
N GLU A 77 -10.60 20.80 8.20
CA GLU A 77 -11.27 21.48 7.06
C GLU A 77 -10.38 21.63 5.81
N TYR A 78 -9.05 21.56 5.98
CA TYR A 78 -8.06 21.60 4.89
C TYR A 78 -7.04 20.44 5.03
N PRO A 79 -7.10 19.43 4.14
CA PRO A 79 -6.20 18.28 4.14
C PRO A 79 -4.88 18.49 3.37
#